data_AF-A0AA44EQ59-F1
#
_entry.id   AF-A0AA44EQ59-F1
#
_cell.length_a   1.000
_cell.length_b   1.000
_cell.length_c   1.000
_cell.angle_alpha   90.00
_cell.angle_beta   90.00
_cell.angle_gamma   90.00
#
_symmetry.space_group_name_H-M   'P 1'
#
loop_
_entity.id
_entity.type
_entity.pdbx_description
1 polymer ?
#
loop_
_entity_poly.entity_id
_entity_poly.type
_entity_poly.pdbx_seq_one_letter_code
_entity_poly.pdbx_strand_id
1 'polypeptide(L)'
;MIDEENVFPRYLTKRKSFEHEREIRSVINLFGQGDGSAGGVALKVDLETLIDRVYVAPRSPKWFHDVVSNVIARYGCRFEVVQSDIDQQPIF
;
A
#
# COMPACT_ATOMS: atom_id res chain seq x y z
N MET A 1 -23.63 17.55 2.31
CA MET A 1 -23.03 18.66 3.07
C MET A 1 -21.84 18.08 3.81
N ILE A 2 -20.61 18.47 3.47
CA ILE A 2 -19.43 18.00 4.20
C ILE A 2 -19.36 18.86 5.47
N ASP A 3 -19.41 18.22 6.62
CA ASP A 3 -19.17 18.86 7.91
C ASP A 3 -17.72 19.35 7.94
N GLU A 4 -17.51 20.66 8.01
CA GLU A 4 -16.18 21.28 7.96
C GLU A 4 -15.36 21.05 9.24
N GLU A 5 -16.01 20.74 10.37
CA GLU A 5 -15.33 20.37 11.61
C GLU A 5 -14.80 18.92 11.55
N ASN A 6 -15.42 18.08 10.74
CA ASN A 6 -14.99 16.70 10.57
C ASN A 6 -13.86 16.59 9.53
N VAL A 7 -12.64 16.34 10.00
CA VAL A 7 -11.45 16.19 9.15
C VAL A 7 -11.33 14.81 8.50
N PHE A 8 -12.03 13.78 9.01
CA PHE A 8 -11.90 12.40 8.56
C PHE A 8 -12.25 12.17 7.08
N PRO A 9 -13.29 12.81 6.49
CA PRO A 9 -13.60 12.66 5.07
C PRO A 9 -12.42 12.94 4.14
N ARG A 10 -11.47 13.81 4.52
CA ARG A 10 -10.28 14.10 3.70
C ARG A 10 -9.34 12.91 3.57
N TYR A 11 -9.31 12.05 4.58
CA TYR A 11 -8.41 10.89 4.65
C TYR A 11 -9.11 9.56 4.38
N LEU A 12 -10.43 9.50 4.57
CA LEU A 12 -11.22 8.27 4.47
C LEU A 12 -12.07 8.19 3.18
N THR A 13 -12.16 9.26 2.39
CA THR A 13 -12.93 9.22 1.13
C THR A 13 -12.09 8.61 0.00
N LYS A 14 -12.64 7.62 -0.72
CA LYS A 14 -12.07 7.02 -1.93
C LYS A 14 -13.02 7.19 -3.13
N ARG A 15 -12.50 7.21 -4.35
CA ARG A 15 -13.33 7.18 -5.57
C ARG A 15 -14.09 5.84 -5.64
N LYS A 16 -15.36 5.89 -6.04
CA LYS A 16 -16.23 4.70 -6.14
C LYS A 16 -15.63 3.58 -7.02
N SER A 17 -14.84 3.91 -8.04
CA SER A 17 -14.14 2.92 -8.89
C SER A 17 -13.21 1.97 -8.14
N PHE A 18 -12.79 2.33 -6.91
CA PHE A 18 -11.88 1.56 -6.08
C PHE A 18 -12.55 0.93 -4.84
N GLU A 19 -13.89 0.90 -4.79
CA GLU A 19 -14.64 0.31 -3.68
C GLU A 19 -14.28 -1.16 -3.43
N HIS A 20 -13.88 -1.89 -4.47
CA HIS A 20 -13.48 -3.29 -4.43
C HIS A 20 -12.21 -3.55 -3.59
N GLU A 21 -11.35 -2.54 -3.37
CA GLU A 21 -10.10 -2.71 -2.61
C GLU A 21 -10.34 -2.99 -1.11
N ARG A 22 -11.54 -2.66 -0.57
CA ARG A 22 -11.95 -2.92 0.83
C ARG A 22 -10.85 -2.61 1.86
N GLU A 23 -10.26 -1.43 1.75
CA GLU A 23 -9.09 -1.03 2.54
C GLU A 23 -9.43 -0.69 4.00
N ILE A 24 -8.44 -0.85 4.88
CA ILE A 24 -8.46 -0.35 6.27
C ILE A 24 -7.42 0.77 6.38
N ARG A 25 -7.80 1.92 6.94
CA ARG A 25 -6.90 3.07 7.19
C ARG A 25 -6.79 3.37 8.68
N SER A 26 -5.55 3.58 9.14
CA SER A 26 -5.28 4.16 10.46
C SER A 26 -5.02 5.67 10.30
N VAL A 27 -5.64 6.48 11.16
CA VAL A 27 -5.46 7.94 11.17
C VAL A 27 -4.79 8.32 12.49
N ILE A 28 -3.59 8.86 12.40
CA ILE A 28 -2.81 9.29 13.57
C ILE A 28 -2.84 10.81 13.62
N ASN A 29 -3.41 11.33 14.71
CA ASN A 29 -3.42 12.76 14.98
C ASN A 29 -2.18 13.13 15.80
N LEU A 30 -1.38 14.05 15.27
CA LEU A 30 -0.12 14.50 15.86
C LEU A 30 -0.18 15.97 16.32
N PHE A 31 -1.36 16.59 16.36
CA PHE A 31 -1.50 17.96 16.83
C PHE A 31 -0.96 18.09 18.27
N GLY A 32 -0.12 19.09 18.50
CA GLY A 32 0.46 19.39 19.82
C GLY A 32 1.71 18.61 20.20
N GLN A 33 2.13 17.61 19.41
CA GLN A 33 3.48 17.06 19.51
C GLN A 33 4.41 17.87 18.60
N GLY A 34 5.55 18.28 19.16
CA GLY A 34 6.50 19.23 18.57
C GLY A 34 6.90 18.93 17.12
N ASP A 35 7.25 20.03 16.44
CA ASP A 35 7.75 20.13 15.07
C ASP A 35 7.09 19.16 14.09
N GLY A 36 5.98 19.64 13.52
CA GLY A 36 5.42 19.20 12.23
C GLY A 36 6.48 19.30 11.14
N SER A 37 7.45 18.40 11.21
CA SER A 37 8.56 18.32 10.29
C SER A 37 7.93 18.04 8.93
N ALA A 38 8.30 18.87 7.95
CA ALA A 38 7.71 18.87 6.62
C ALA A 38 7.88 17.53 5.84
N GLY A 39 8.44 16.50 6.48
CA GLY A 39 8.78 15.19 5.91
C GLY A 39 7.93 14.00 6.38
N GLY A 40 6.95 14.19 7.27
CA GLY A 40 6.08 13.10 7.75
C GLY A 40 6.61 12.37 9.00
N VAL A 41 5.96 11.26 9.38
CA VAL A 41 6.28 10.52 10.62
C VAL A 41 6.78 9.12 10.32
N ALA A 42 7.97 8.82 10.84
CA ALA A 42 8.55 7.48 10.78
C ALA A 42 7.85 6.57 11.81
N LEU A 43 7.19 5.53 11.33
CA LEU A 43 6.58 4.51 12.16
C LEU A 43 7.38 3.21 12.06
N LYS A 44 7.84 2.71 13.22
CA LYS A 44 8.46 1.39 13.28
C LYS A 44 7.36 0.33 13.11
N VAL A 45 7.45 -0.45 12.04
CA VAL A 45 6.52 -1.52 11.71
C VAL A 45 7.26 -2.80 11.34
N ASP A 46 6.59 -3.93 11.47
CA ASP A 46 7.06 -5.21 10.94
C ASP A 46 6.41 -5.45 9.58
N LEU A 47 7.21 -5.37 8.51
CA LEU A 47 6.72 -5.56 7.15
C LEU A 47 6.28 -7.00 6.87
N GLU A 48 6.87 -7.99 7.54
CA GLU A 48 6.50 -9.40 7.38
C GLU A 48 5.10 -9.69 7.92
N THR A 49 4.61 -8.86 8.86
CA THR A 49 3.24 -8.95 9.37
C THR A 49 2.26 -8.18 8.47
N LEU A 50 2.72 -7.13 7.79
CA LEU A 50 1.86 -6.23 7.03
C LEU A 50 1.72 -6.59 5.55
N ILE A 51 2.72 -7.27 4.98
CA ILE A 51 2.79 -7.59 3.56
C ILE A 51 2.67 -9.11 3.39
N ASP A 52 1.58 -9.56 2.78
CA ASP A 52 1.40 -10.98 2.43
C ASP A 52 2.19 -11.34 1.16
N ARG A 53 1.98 -10.59 0.07
CA ARG A 53 2.61 -10.83 -1.24
C ARG A 53 2.83 -9.54 -2.01
N VAL A 54 3.80 -9.56 -2.91
CA VAL A 54 4.08 -8.49 -3.87
C VAL A 54 3.70 -8.94 -5.26
N TYR A 55 2.75 -8.24 -5.88
CA TYR A 55 2.30 -8.54 -7.23
C TYR A 55 2.97 -7.60 -8.24
N VAL A 56 3.64 -8.18 -9.24
CA VAL A 56 4.21 -7.49 -10.38
C VAL A 56 3.19 -7.48 -11.52
N ALA A 57 3.04 -6.36 -12.25
CA ALA A 57 2.02 -6.24 -13.28
C ALA A 57 2.13 -7.36 -14.35
N PRO A 58 1.01 -7.94 -14.82
CA PRO A 58 0.98 -9.11 -15.71
C PRO A 58 1.86 -8.98 -16.95
N ARG A 59 1.86 -7.79 -17.56
CA ARG A 59 2.59 -7.48 -18.79
C ARG A 59 4.02 -6.99 -18.56
N SER A 60 4.47 -6.90 -17.32
CA SER A 60 5.86 -6.54 -17.02
C SER A 60 6.79 -7.65 -17.49
N PRO A 61 7.95 -7.30 -18.09
CA PRO A 61 8.91 -8.29 -18.53
C PRO A 61 9.53 -9.05 -17.34
N LYS A 62 9.92 -10.30 -17.56
CA LYS A 62 10.46 -11.20 -16.51
C LYS A 62 11.61 -10.58 -15.72
N TRP A 63 12.51 -9.86 -16.38
CA TRP A 63 13.64 -9.21 -15.69
C TRP A 63 13.19 -8.26 -14.59
N PHE A 64 12.01 -7.65 -14.69
CA PHE A 64 11.49 -6.74 -13.69
C PHE A 64 11.02 -7.49 -12.43
N HIS A 65 10.39 -8.66 -12.61
CA HIS A 65 10.10 -9.58 -11.50
C HIS A 65 11.38 -9.98 -10.77
N ASP A 66 12.43 -10.32 -11.52
CA ASP A 66 13.73 -10.69 -10.94
C ASP A 66 14.34 -9.52 -10.15
N VAL A 67 14.25 -8.28 -10.67
CA VAL A 67 14.71 -7.07 -9.96
C VAL A 67 13.95 -6.88 -8.65
N VAL A 68 12.62 -6.98 -8.67
CA VAL A 68 11.80 -6.85 -7.46
C VAL A 68 12.17 -7.92 -6.44
N SER A 69 12.29 -9.18 -6.87
CA SER A 69 12.70 -10.31 -6.02
C SER A 69 14.08 -10.09 -5.38
N ASN A 70 15.04 -9.60 -6.15
CA ASN A 70 16.39 -9.30 -5.65
C ASN A 70 16.40 -8.16 -4.63
N VAL A 71 15.57 -7.13 -4.82
CA VAL A 71 15.43 -6.02 -3.86
C VAL A 71 14.89 -6.54 -2.52
N ILE A 72 13.87 -7.38 -2.57
CA ILE A 72 13.23 -7.96 -1.37
C ILE A 72 14.22 -8.80 -0.58
N ALA A 73 14.95 -9.69 -1.27
CA ALA A 73 16.00 -10.49 -0.65
C ALA A 73 17.13 -9.64 -0.07
N ARG A 74 17.55 -8.57 -0.77
CA ARG A 74 18.61 -7.65 -0.30
C ARG A 74 18.26 -6.98 1.02
N TYR A 75 16.98 -6.67 1.26
CA TYR A 75 16.50 -6.07 2.51
C TYR A 75 16.07 -7.12 3.55
N GLY A 76 16.35 -8.40 3.32
CA GLY A 76 16.09 -9.47 4.29
C GLY A 76 14.61 -9.82 4.46
N CYS A 77 13.77 -9.40 3.52
CA CYS A 77 12.34 -9.69 3.50
C CYS A 77 12.06 -11.03 2.78
N ARG A 78 10.93 -11.66 3.11
CA ARG A 78 10.57 -13.02 2.66
C ARG A 78 9.20 -13.11 1.99
N PHE A 79 8.54 -11.98 1.73
CA PHE A 79 7.27 -11.97 1.01
C PHE A 79 7.43 -12.50 -0.43
N GLU A 80 6.44 -13.26 -0.87
CA GLU A 80 6.41 -13.87 -2.19
C GLU A 80 6.22 -12.80 -3.28
N VAL A 81 7.00 -12.89 -4.36
CA VAL A 81 6.82 -12.03 -5.55
C VAL A 81 6.12 -12.82 -6.64
N VAL A 82 4.93 -12.38 -7.00
CA VAL A 82 4.06 -13.06 -7.97
C VAL A 82 3.88 -12.19 -9.20
N GLN A 83 4.02 -12.77 -10.39
CA GLN A 83 3.55 -12.12 -11.61
C GLN A 83 2.02 -12.15 -11.59
N SER A 84 1.38 -10.99 -11.57
CA SER A 84 -0.08 -10.88 -11.49
C SER A 84 -0.75 -11.45 -12.74
N ASP A 85 -1.91 -12.07 -12.56
CA ASP A 85 -2.77 -12.57 -13.64
C ASP A 85 -4.01 -11.68 -13.85
N ILE A 86 -4.03 -10.46 -13.29
CA ILE A 86 -5.23 -9.60 -13.29
C ILE A 86 -5.72 -9.19 -14.69
N ASP A 87 -4.85 -9.22 -15.69
CA ASP A 87 -5.20 -8.95 -17.10
C ASP A 87 -5.64 -10.23 -17.85
N GLN A 88 -5.55 -11.42 -17.24
CA GLN A 88 -6.01 -12.66 -17.86
C GLN A 88 -7.53 -12.72 -17.85
N GLN A 89 -8.11 -13.26 -18.93
CA GLN A 89 -9.55 -13.53 -18.95
C GLN A 89 -9.91 -14.54 -17.85
N PRO A 90 -10.96 -14.29 -17.05
CA PRO A 90 -11.44 -15.25 -16.08
C PRO A 90 -11.79 -16.57 -16.78
N ILE A 91 -11.26 -17.67 -16.28
CA ILE A 91 -11.66 -19.01 -16.73
C ILE A 91 -13.01 -19.32 -16.06
N PHE A 92 -14.08 -19.40 -16.85
CA PHE A 92 -15.41 -19.80 -16.39
C PHE A 92 -15.58 -21.32 -16.45
#